data_AF-A0A428MSI7-F1
#
_entry.id   AF-A0A428MSI7-F1
#
_cell.length_a   1.000
_cell.length_b   1.000
_cell.length_c   1.000
_cell.angle_alpha   90.00
_cell.angle_beta   90.00
_cell.angle_gamma   90.00
#
_symmetry.space_group_name_H-M   'P 1'
#
loop_
_entity.id
_entity.type
_entity.pdbx_description
1 polymer ?
#
loop_
_entity_poly.entity_id
_entity_poly.type
_entity_poly.pdbx_seq_one_letter_code
_entity_poly.pdbx_strand_id
1 'polypeptide(L)'
;MSLTFKVGIIINKFIIVKEVINDWDPLGLLDMGEPDDEYVPEIRDVVHLLSNIKSVDELAVEIHKVFVKWFGEDLTDSIEYTIEKCYPVALKIWNKLS
;
A
#
# COMPACT_ATOMS: atom_id res chain seq x y z
N MET A 1 12.10 -17.41 -17.01
CA MET A 1 11.31 -17.50 -15.76
C MET A 1 9.90 -17.96 -16.13
N SER A 2 9.34 -18.98 -15.49
CA SER A 2 8.02 -19.52 -15.86
C SER A 2 6.88 -18.61 -15.37
N LEU A 3 5.72 -18.69 -16.03
CA LEU A 3 4.51 -17.95 -15.66
C LEU A 3 4.12 -18.21 -14.19
N THR A 4 4.17 -19.47 -13.76
CA THR A 4 3.87 -19.90 -12.39
C THR A 4 4.77 -19.23 -11.35
N PHE A 5 6.07 -19.08 -11.64
CA PHE A 5 7.00 -18.42 -10.74
C PHE A 5 6.72 -16.91 -10.62
N LYS A 6 6.37 -16.25 -11.74
CA LYS A 6 6.00 -14.83 -11.75
C LYS A 6 4.70 -14.58 -10.95
N VAL A 7 3.71 -15.46 -11.10
CA VAL A 7 2.46 -15.41 -10.32
C VAL A 7 2.75 -15.58 -8.83
N GLY A 8 3.61 -16.51 -8.44
CA GLY A 8 4.01 -16.70 -7.04
C GLY A 8 4.65 -15.45 -6.42
N ILE A 9 5.55 -14.77 -7.14
CA ILE A 9 6.15 -13.50 -6.67
C ILE A 9 5.10 -12.42 -6.47
N ILE A 10 4.16 -12.27 -7.43
CA ILE A 10 3.11 -11.25 -7.35
C ILE A 10 2.20 -11.52 -6.14
N ILE A 11 1.80 -12.78 -5.93
CA ILE A 11 0.98 -13.17 -4.78
C ILE A 11 1.69 -12.86 -3.47
N ASN A 12 2.99 -13.19 -3.35
CA ASN A 12 3.76 -12.90 -2.15
C ASN A 12 3.84 -11.39 -1.87
N LYS A 13 4.13 -10.58 -2.90
CA LYS A 13 4.13 -9.11 -2.78
C LYS A 13 2.78 -8.58 -2.32
N PHE A 14 1.70 -9.09 -2.90
CA PHE A 14 0.35 -8.70 -2.52
C PHE A 14 0.04 -9.02 -1.06
N ILE A 15 0.39 -10.21 -0.58
CA ILE A 15 0.18 -10.60 0.82
C ILE A 15 0.94 -9.67 1.76
N ILE A 16 2.21 -9.38 1.47
CA ILE A 16 3.04 -8.49 2.29
C ILE A 16 2.47 -7.07 2.33
N VAL A 17 2.11 -6.50 1.19
CA VAL A 17 1.55 -5.14 1.13
C VAL A 17 0.20 -5.09 1.83
N LYS A 18 -0.68 -6.09 1.63
CA LYS A 18 -1.98 -6.19 2.31
C LYS A 18 -1.81 -6.24 3.82
N GLU A 19 -0.92 -7.09 4.33
CA GLU A 19 -0.67 -7.21 5.78
C GLU A 19 -0.28 -5.85 6.38
N VAL A 20 0.67 -5.14 5.74
CA VAL A 20 1.18 -3.86 6.27
C VAL A 20 0.14 -2.74 6.15
N ILE A 21 -0.62 -2.68 5.06
CA ILE A 21 -1.66 -1.66 4.86
C ILE A 21 -2.85 -1.90 5.80
N ASN A 22 -3.29 -3.15 5.97
CA ASN A 22 -4.37 -3.48 6.90
C ASN A 22 -3.95 -3.21 8.37
N ASP A 23 -2.70 -3.49 8.75
CA ASP A 23 -2.17 -3.14 10.08
C ASP A 23 -2.11 -1.62 10.31
N TRP A 24 -1.85 -0.85 9.26
CA TRP A 24 -1.82 0.60 9.34
C TRP A 24 -3.22 1.24 9.39
N ASP A 25 -4.17 0.67 8.65
CA ASP A 25 -5.56 1.12 8.53
C ASP A 25 -5.68 2.64 8.31
N PRO A 26 -5.15 3.16 7.18
CA PRO A 26 -4.93 4.60 7.00
C PRO A 26 -6.18 5.48 7.11
N LEU A 27 -7.36 4.89 6.90
CA LEU A 27 -8.64 5.60 6.98
C LEU A 27 -9.52 5.10 8.14
N GLY A 28 -9.02 4.15 8.95
CA GLY A 28 -9.79 3.56 10.05
C GLY A 28 -10.95 2.65 9.61
N LEU A 29 -10.98 2.19 8.35
CA LEU A 29 -12.12 1.44 7.82
C LEU A 29 -12.23 0.07 8.48
N LEU A 30 -11.09 -0.59 8.72
CA LEU A 30 -11.07 -1.89 9.37
C LEU A 30 -11.45 -1.80 10.85
N ASP A 31 -10.99 -0.76 11.54
CA ASP A 31 -11.40 -0.47 12.92
C ASP A 31 -12.92 -0.16 13.03
N MET A 32 -13.51 0.42 11.98
CA MET A 32 -14.96 0.65 11.86
C MET A 32 -15.76 -0.63 11.55
N GLY A 33 -15.08 -1.77 11.34
CA GLY A 33 -15.71 -3.06 11.08
C GLY A 33 -16.02 -3.33 9.61
N GLU A 34 -15.44 -2.56 8.68
CA GLU A 34 -15.50 -2.89 7.26
C GLU A 34 -14.71 -4.17 6.94
N PRO A 35 -15.04 -4.87 5.84
CA PRO A 35 -14.36 -6.10 5.46
C PRO A 35 -12.84 -5.96 5.23
N ASP A 36 -12.09 -7.04 5.51
CA ASP A 36 -10.63 -7.09 5.33
C ASP A 36 -10.14 -6.82 3.88
N ASP A 37 -11.04 -6.85 2.89
CA ASP A 37 -10.75 -6.59 1.48
C ASP A 37 -10.98 -5.14 1.02
N GLU A 38 -11.29 -4.23 1.95
CA GLU A 38 -11.58 -2.83 1.65
C GLU A 38 -10.45 -2.11 0.87
N TYR A 39 -9.18 -2.32 1.27
CA TYR A 39 -8.03 -1.69 0.60
C TYR A 39 -7.48 -2.45 -0.62
N VAL A 40 -8.18 -3.50 -1.09
CA VAL A 40 -7.64 -4.36 -2.16
C VAL A 40 -7.34 -3.60 -3.47
N PRO A 41 -8.15 -2.64 -3.94
CA PRO A 41 -7.82 -1.86 -5.13
C PRO A 41 -6.51 -1.06 -5.01
N GLU A 42 -6.29 -0.41 -3.87
CA GLU A 42 -5.10 0.40 -3.56
C GLU A 42 -3.88 -0.50 -3.42
N ILE A 43 -4.01 -1.60 -2.68
CA ILE A 43 -2.95 -2.60 -2.52
C ILE A 43 -2.50 -3.12 -3.88
N ARG A 44 -3.44 -3.39 -4.81
CA ARG A 44 -3.09 -3.81 -6.18
C ARG A 44 -2.26 -2.74 -6.87
N ASP A 45 -2.67 -1.48 -6.82
CA ASP A 45 -1.93 -0.38 -7.46
C ASP A 45 -0.51 -0.26 -6.88
N VAL A 46 -0.37 -0.30 -5.54
CA VAL A 46 0.96 -0.30 -4.87
C VAL A 46 1.82 -1.46 -5.36
N VAL A 47 1.28 -2.68 -5.40
CA VAL A 47 2.03 -3.88 -5.84
C VAL A 47 2.52 -3.76 -7.29
N HIS A 48 1.73 -3.16 -8.18
CA HIS A 48 2.14 -2.94 -9.57
C HIS A 48 3.29 -1.94 -9.68
N LEU A 49 3.34 -0.93 -8.79
CA LEU A 49 4.39 0.08 -8.78
C LEU A 49 5.74 -0.47 -8.27
N LEU A 50 5.72 -1.44 -7.34
CA LEU A 50 6.92 -1.99 -6.69
C LEU A 50 8.05 -2.45 -7.63
N SER A 51 7.77 -2.80 -8.89
CA SER A 51 8.84 -3.18 -9.83
C SER A 51 9.71 -2.02 -10.30
N ASN A 52 9.24 -0.78 -10.14
CA ASN A 52 9.87 0.43 -10.65
C ASN A 52 10.44 1.33 -9.54
N ILE A 53 10.00 1.15 -8.30
CA ILE A 53 10.43 1.91 -7.13
C ILE A 53 11.86 1.56 -6.74
N LYS A 54 12.67 2.57 -6.42
CA LYS A 54 14.11 2.43 -6.12
C LYS A 54 14.49 2.84 -4.71
N SER A 55 13.59 3.45 -3.94
CA SER A 55 13.83 3.82 -2.56
C SER A 55 12.56 3.77 -1.71
N VAL A 56 12.75 3.76 -0.39
CA VAL A 56 11.66 3.88 0.58
C VAL A 56 10.91 5.21 0.41
N ASP A 57 11.62 6.30 0.16
CA ASP A 57 11.00 7.62 -0.06
C ASP A 57 10.10 7.63 -1.30
N GLU A 58 10.55 7.02 -2.40
CA GLU A 58 9.74 6.90 -3.62
C GLU A 58 8.51 6.02 -3.37
N LEU A 59 8.66 4.93 -2.60
CA LEU A 59 7.52 4.10 -2.20
C LEU A 59 6.50 4.90 -1.36
N ALA A 60 6.96 5.71 -0.42
CA ALA A 60 6.09 6.53 0.43
C ALA A 60 5.27 7.54 -0.39
N VAL A 61 5.92 8.21 -1.35
CA VAL A 61 5.26 9.15 -2.27
C VAL A 61 4.21 8.43 -3.13
N GLU A 62 4.52 7.24 -3.65
CA GLU A 62 3.58 6.51 -4.49
C GLU A 62 2.41 5.91 -3.70
N ILE A 63 2.63 5.43 -2.46
CA ILE A 63 1.54 5.03 -1.55
C ILE A 63 0.61 6.21 -1.30
N HIS A 64 1.17 7.39 -1.01
CA HIS A 64 0.37 8.60 -0.82
C HIS A 64 -0.52 8.90 -2.03
N LYS A 65 0.08 8.92 -3.23
CA LYS A 65 -0.65 9.19 -4.49
C LYS A 65 -1.76 8.17 -4.77
N VAL A 66 -1.52 6.89 -4.51
CA VAL A 66 -2.53 5.84 -4.70
C VAL A 66 -3.75 6.11 -3.81
N PHE A 67 -3.55 6.35 -2.51
CA PHE A 67 -4.68 6.60 -1.62
C PHE A 67 -5.42 7.90 -1.93
N VAL A 68 -4.71 8.99 -2.25
CA VAL A 68 -5.35 10.23 -2.72
C VAL A 68 -6.16 10.00 -4.00
N LYS A 69 -5.66 9.20 -4.94
CA LYS A 69 -6.39 8.85 -6.17
C LYS A 69 -7.70 8.12 -5.87
N TRP A 70 -7.71 7.19 -4.93
CA TRP A 70 -8.86 6.33 -4.64
C TRP A 70 -9.90 7.02 -3.73
N PHE A 71 -9.43 7.78 -2.75
CA PHE A 71 -10.28 8.37 -1.70
C PHE A 71 -10.53 9.87 -1.86
N GLY A 72 -9.80 10.53 -2.77
CA GLY A 72 -9.92 11.95 -3.05
C GLY A 72 -9.16 12.83 -2.06
N GLU A 73 -8.68 13.98 -2.55
CA GLU A 73 -7.93 14.97 -1.76
C GLU A 73 -8.74 15.46 -0.55
N ASP A 74 -10.04 15.72 -0.72
CA ASP A 74 -10.91 16.22 0.36
C ASP A 74 -10.93 15.29 1.58
N LEU A 75 -11.05 13.97 1.36
CA LEU A 75 -11.08 13.00 2.45
C LEU A 75 -9.69 12.87 3.09
N THR A 76 -8.65 12.72 2.27
CA THR A 76 -7.27 12.55 2.77
C THR A 76 -6.79 13.78 3.56
N ASP A 77 -7.13 14.99 3.12
CA ASP A 77 -6.78 16.22 3.83
C ASP A 77 -7.52 16.30 5.18
N SER A 78 -8.79 15.90 5.22
CA SER A 78 -9.61 15.96 6.44
C SER A 78 -9.10 15.09 7.60
N ILE A 79 -8.34 14.03 7.28
CA ILE A 79 -7.76 13.10 8.27
C ILE A 79 -6.24 13.29 8.44
N GLU A 80 -5.71 14.39 7.88
CA GLU A 80 -4.28 14.68 7.86
C GLU A 80 -3.44 13.52 7.29
N TYR A 81 -3.91 12.89 6.21
CA TYR A 81 -3.17 11.85 5.51
C TYR A 81 -2.03 12.49 4.72
N THR A 82 -0.79 12.26 5.12
CA THR A 82 0.38 12.92 4.53
C THR A 82 1.45 11.93 4.08
N ILE A 83 2.39 12.39 3.26
CA ILE A 83 3.55 11.60 2.81
C ILE A 83 4.40 11.16 4.02
N GLU A 84 4.52 11.98 5.06
CA GLU A 84 5.26 11.63 6.29
C GLU A 84 4.63 10.43 7.01
N LYS A 85 3.29 10.33 7.03
CA LYS A 85 2.58 9.15 7.56
C LYS A 85 2.78 7.91 6.69
N CYS A 86 3.03 8.08 5.39
CA CYS A 86 3.29 6.98 4.47
C CYS A 86 4.70 6.38 4.63
N TYR A 87 5.69 7.15 5.12
CA TYR A 87 7.08 6.69 5.19
C TYR A 87 7.29 5.45 6.08
N PRO A 88 6.79 5.38 7.33
CA PRO A 88 6.95 4.18 8.16
C PRO A 88 6.33 2.92 7.53
N VAL A 89 5.23 3.09 6.81
CA VAL A 89 4.50 2.02 6.11
C VAL A 89 5.31 1.54 4.91
N ALA A 90 5.82 2.49 4.10
CA ALA A 90 6.73 2.20 3.02
C ALA A 90 7.98 1.47 3.50
N LEU A 91 8.57 1.89 4.61
CA LEU A 91 9.75 1.25 5.21
C LEU A 91 9.45 -0.18 5.67
N LYS A 92 8.29 -0.41 6.32
CA LYS A 92 7.83 -1.76 6.71
C LYS A 92 7.70 -2.68 5.48
N ILE A 93 7.05 -2.20 4.41
CA ILE A 93 6.90 -2.96 3.16
C ILE A 93 8.27 -3.24 2.54
N TRP A 94 9.13 -2.22 2.44
CA TRP A 94 10.46 -2.33 1.85
C TRP A 94 11.31 -3.38 2.56
N ASN A 95 11.32 -3.37 3.90
CA ASN A 95 12.09 -4.31 4.71
C ASN A 95 11.56 -5.75 4.63
N LYS A 96 10.26 -5.96 4.38
CA LYS A 96 9.69 -7.30 4.19
C LYS A 96 9.93 -7.87 2.78
N LEU A 97 10.24 -7.02 1.81
CA LEU A 97 10.48 -7.40 0.40
C LEU A 97 11.95 -7.51 0.01
N SER A 98 12.86 -6.99 0.84
CA SER A 98 14.30 -6.94 0.60
C SER A 98 15.04 -8.20 1.05
#